data_AF-A0A954W9T0-F1
#
_entry.id   AF-A0A954W9T0-F1
#
_cell.length_a   1.000
_cell.length_b   1.000
_cell.length_c   1.000
_cell.angle_alpha   90.00
_cell.angle_beta   90.00
_cell.angle_gamma   90.00
#
_symmetry.space_group_name_H-M   'P 1'
#
loop_
_entity.id
_entity.type
_entity.pdbx_description
1 polymer ?
#
loop_
_entity_poly.entity_id
_entity_poly.type
_entity_poly.pdbx_seq_one_letter_code
_entity_poly.pdbx_strand_id
1 'polypeptide(L)'
;EVKGKSPNLTGEMINTSINQTLSRTMLTSMTTLLVVLILYFLGGEGIHGFAFALVIGVIVGTYSSIFVASPILLWMTNRSEKPNTSAV
;
A
#
# COMPACT_ATOMS: atom_id res chain seq x y z
N GLU A 1 15.03 23.10 18.20
CA GLU A 1 14.94 24.23 17.26
C GLU A 1 14.16 23.82 16.03
N VAL A 2 12.99 24.43 15.83
CA VAL A 2 12.17 24.24 14.63
C VAL A 2 12.44 25.45 13.74
N LYS A 3 13.52 25.40 12.95
CA LYS A 3 13.93 26.51 12.07
C LYS A 3 13.69 26.09 10.62
N GLY A 4 12.77 26.82 9.99
CA GLY A 4 12.29 26.60 8.64
C GLY A 4 13.40 26.62 7.61
N LYS A 5 13.72 25.44 7.08
CA LYS A 5 14.28 25.29 5.74
C LYS A 5 13.15 24.66 4.95
N SER A 6 12.59 25.41 4.01
CA SER A 6 11.66 24.89 3.01
C SER A 6 12.19 23.53 2.54
N PRO A 7 11.56 22.40 2.91
CA PRO A 7 12.00 21.12 2.41
C PRO A 7 11.76 21.24 0.91
N ASN A 8 12.84 21.30 0.13
CA ASN A 8 12.71 21.03 -1.28
C ASN A 8 12.21 19.58 -1.30
N LEU A 9 10.90 19.43 -1.49
CA LEU A 9 10.21 18.16 -1.57
C LEU A 9 10.69 17.52 -2.86
N THR A 10 11.88 16.90 -2.80
CA THR A 10 12.47 16.22 -3.93
C THR A 10 11.59 15.02 -4.25
N GLY A 11 11.32 14.77 -5.53
CA GLY A 11 10.53 13.61 -5.96
C GLY A 11 11.07 12.29 -5.40
N GLU A 12 12.39 12.22 -5.17
CA GLU A 12 13.07 11.08 -4.55
C GLU A 12 12.68 10.84 -3.07
N MET A 13 12.49 11.90 -2.27
CA MET A 13 12.02 11.77 -0.88
C MET A 13 10.58 11.28 -0.81
N ILE A 14 9.74 11.76 -1.73
CA ILE A 14 8.34 11.32 -1.84
C ILE A 14 8.30 9.86 -2.29
N ASN A 15 9.06 9.50 -3.33
CA ASN A 15 9.13 8.13 -3.83
C ASN A 15 9.61 7.14 -2.76
N THR A 16 10.66 7.52 -2.01
CA THR A 16 11.21 6.70 -0.91
C THR A 16 10.17 6.52 0.20
N SER A 17 9.51 7.60 0.63
CA SER A 17 8.52 7.56 1.70
C SER A 17 7.28 6.74 1.33
N ILE A 18 6.83 6.86 0.07
CA ILE A 18 5.72 6.08 -0.47
C ILE A 18 6.10 4.59 -0.53
N ASN A 19 7.26 4.25 -1.08
CA ASN A 19 7.70 2.85 -1.18
C ASN A 19 7.87 2.20 0.21
N GLN A 20 8.38 2.95 1.18
CA GLN A 20 8.57 2.47 2.54
C GLN A 20 7.23 2.25 3.28
N THR A 21 6.26 3.15 3.06
CA THR A 21 4.92 3.00 3.61
C THR A 21 4.18 1.85 2.92
N LEU A 22 4.26 1.76 1.59
CA LEU A 22 3.63 0.74 0.79
C LEU A 22 4.14 -0.66 1.15
N SER A 23 5.45 -0.83 1.34
CA SER A 23 6.04 -2.10 1.79
C SER A 23 5.48 -2.56 3.14
N ARG A 24 5.35 -1.63 4.10
CA ARG A 24 4.73 -1.92 5.40
C ARG A 24 3.24 -2.26 5.27
N THR A 25 2.52 -1.54 4.42
CA THR A 25 1.08 -1.73 4.19
C THR A 25 0.80 -3.08 3.52
N MET A 26 1.61 -3.45 2.52
CA MET A 26 1.59 -4.75 1.85
C MET A 26 1.84 -5.88 2.84
N LEU A 27 2.89 -5.78 3.66
CA LEU A 27 3.23 -6.81 4.64
C LEU A 27 2.10 -7.05 5.64
N THR A 28 1.53 -5.98 6.20
CA THR A 28 0.42 -6.09 7.16
C THR A 28 -0.88 -6.58 6.49
N SER A 29 -1.15 -6.22 5.23
CA SER A 29 -2.30 -6.76 4.50
C SER A 29 -2.18 -8.26 4.21
N MET A 30 -0.97 -8.74 3.89
CA MET A 30 -0.72 -10.17 3.66
C MET A 30 -0.83 -10.99 4.95
N THR A 31 -0.29 -10.49 6.07
CA THR A 31 -0.39 -11.19 7.35
C THR A 31 -1.83 -11.21 7.88
N THR A 32 -2.60 -10.13 7.71
CA THR A 32 -4.03 -10.12 8.06
C THR A 32 -4.84 -11.09 7.21
N LEU A 33 -4.57 -11.20 5.91
CA LEU A 33 -5.21 -12.19 5.03
C LEU A 33 -4.94 -13.62 5.49
N LEU A 34 -3.70 -13.91 5.90
CA LEU A 34 -3.32 -15.20 6.43
C LEU A 34 -4.05 -15.52 7.76
N VAL A 35 -4.11 -14.56 8.68
CA VAL A 35 -4.84 -14.71 9.96
C VAL A 35 -6.32 -14.97 9.72
N VAL A 36 -6.94 -14.19 8.82
CA VAL A 36 -8.37 -14.31 8.52
C VAL A 36 -8.69 -15.64 7.83
N LEU A 37 -7.81 -16.15 6.96
CA LEU A 37 -7.92 -17.49 6.39
C LEU A 37 -7.91 -18.57 7.48
N ILE A 38 -6.98 -18.49 8.44
CA ILE A 38 -6.93 -19.44 9.56
C ILE A 38 -8.22 -19.36 10.38
N LEU A 39 -8.71 -18.14 10.69
CA LEU A 39 -9.95 -17.96 11.43
C LEU A 39 -11.19 -18.44 10.65
N TYR A 40 -11.19 -18.40 9.33
CA TYR A 40 -12.31 -18.90 8.53
C TYR A 40 -12.35 -20.44 8.51
N PHE A 41 -11.20 -21.11 8.39
CA PHE A 41 -11.12 -22.57 8.35
C PHE A 41 -11.15 -23.24 9.73
N LEU A 42 -10.51 -22.64 10.75
CA LEU A 42 -10.41 -23.19 12.10
C LEU A 42 -11.36 -22.50 13.09
N GLY A 43 -12.01 -21.40 12.70
CA GLY A 43 -12.96 -20.70 13.55
C GLY A 43 -14.32 -21.37 13.52
N GLY A 44 -14.72 -21.92 14.66
CA GLY A 44 -16.01 -22.58 14.83
C GLY A 44 -17.22 -21.67 14.60
N GLU A 45 -18.43 -22.25 14.74
CA GLU A 45 -19.70 -21.63 14.32
C GLU A 45 -19.94 -20.23 14.89
N GLY A 46 -19.46 -19.93 16.09
CA GLY A 46 -19.67 -18.62 16.74
C GLY A 46 -18.94 -17.43 16.10
N ILE A 47 -17.81 -17.67 15.42
CA ILE A 47 -17.03 -16.60 14.77
C ILE A 47 -17.10 -16.64 13.25
N HIS A 48 -17.83 -17.59 12.67
CA HIS A 48 -17.90 -17.79 11.23
C HIS A 48 -18.46 -16.57 10.49
N GLY A 49 -19.52 -15.95 11.02
CA GLY A 49 -20.11 -14.73 10.45
C GLY A 49 -19.18 -13.51 10.53
N PHE A 50 -18.38 -13.40 11.60
CA PHE A 50 -17.38 -12.36 11.74
C PHE A 50 -16.17 -12.60 10.83
N ALA A 51 -15.70 -13.85 10.74
CA ALA A 51 -14.64 -14.26 9.83
C ALA A 51 -15.03 -14.01 8.37
N PHE A 52 -16.28 -14.28 7.99
CA PHE A 52 -16.79 -14.00 6.65
C PHE A 52 -16.72 -12.50 6.30
N ALA A 53 -17.14 -11.62 7.21
CA ALA A 53 -17.02 -10.18 7.03
C ALA A 53 -15.56 -9.73 6.91
N LEU A 54 -14.65 -10.31 7.71
CA LEU A 54 -13.21 -10.05 7.60
C LEU A 54 -12.62 -10.55 6.28
N VAL A 55 -13.02 -11.71 5.78
CA VAL A 55 -12.55 -12.25 4.49
C VAL A 55 -12.91 -11.27 3.37
N ILE A 56 -14.18 -10.83 3.31
CA ILE A 56 -14.64 -9.85 2.31
C ILE A 56 -13.84 -8.55 2.45
N GLY A 57 -13.71 -8.02 3.67
CA GLY A 57 -13.00 -6.77 3.93
C GLY A 57 -11.53 -6.81 3.53
N VAL A 58 -10.83 -7.91 3.82
CA VAL A 58 -9.42 -8.09 3.44
C VAL A 58 -9.28 -8.30 1.93
N ILE A 59 -10.17 -9.05 1.27
CA ILE A 59 -10.13 -9.20 -0.19
C ILE A 59 -10.29 -7.84 -0.88
N VAL A 60 -11.28 -7.03 -0.48
CA VAL A 60 -11.48 -5.68 -1.03
C VAL A 60 -10.31 -4.76 -0.69
N GLY A 61 -9.80 -4.80 0.54
CA GLY A 61 -8.67 -3.97 1.00
C GLY A 61 -7.34 -4.31 0.31
N THR A 62 -7.06 -5.60 0.12
CA THR A 62 -5.87 -6.10 -0.57
C THR A 62 -5.95 -5.81 -2.06
N TYR A 63 -7.10 -6.06 -2.70
CA TYR A 63 -7.30 -5.70 -4.10
C TYR A 63 -7.16 -4.19 -4.30
N SER A 64 -7.81 -3.37 -3.48
CA SER A 64 -7.68 -1.91 -3.53
C SER A 64 -6.23 -1.47 -3.35
N SER A 65 -5.47 -2.04 -2.41
CA SER A 65 -4.07 -1.63 -2.21
C SER A 65 -3.17 -2.00 -3.39
N ILE A 66 -3.28 -3.23 -3.93
CA ILE A 66 -2.42 -3.68 -5.04
C ILE A 66 -2.81 -2.97 -6.36
N PHE A 67 -4.11 -2.89 -6.65
CA PHE A 67 -4.62 -2.33 -7.91
C PHE A 67 -4.75 -0.81 -7.93
N VAL A 68 -4.78 -0.12 -6.79
CA VAL A 68 -4.79 1.35 -6.75
C VAL A 68 -3.38 1.90 -6.57
N ALA A 69 -2.53 1.24 -5.77
CA ALA A 69 -1.14 1.69 -5.61
C ALA A 69 -0.33 1.50 -6.90
N SER A 70 -0.47 0.40 -7.64
CA SER A 70 0.26 0.17 -8.89
C SER A 70 0.02 1.25 -9.98
N PRO A 71 -1.22 1.64 -10.32
CA PRO A 71 -1.47 2.71 -11.28
C PRO A 71 -1.18 4.10 -10.70
N ILE A 72 -1.32 4.32 -9.38
CA ILE A 72 -0.86 5.56 -8.75
C ILE A 72 0.66 5.71 -8.90
N LEU A 73 1.41 4.62 -8.69
CA LEU A 73 2.85 4.57 -8.92
C LEU A 73 3.17 4.84 -10.40
N LEU A 74 2.54 4.15 -11.33
CA LEU A 74 2.75 4.38 -12.77
C LEU A 74 2.37 5.81 -13.19
N TRP A 75 1.29 6.36 -12.65
CA TRP A 75 0.84 7.73 -12.95
C TRP A 75 1.76 8.79 -12.34
N MET A 76 2.28 8.55 -11.14
CA MET A 76 3.26 9.42 -10.48
C MET A 76 4.63 9.32 -11.16
N THR A 77 5.06 8.13 -11.59
CA THR A 77 6.25 7.92 -12.43
C THR A 77 6.11 8.59 -13.79
N ASN A 78 4.98 8.45 -14.49
CA ASN A 78 4.74 9.11 -15.77
C ASN A 78 4.69 10.64 -15.68
N ARG A 79 4.45 11.22 -14.48
CA ARG A 79 4.61 12.66 -14.23
C ARG A 79 6.03 13.07 -13.83
N SER A 80 6.83 12.14 -13.31
CA SER A 80 8.26 12.34 -13.03
C SER A 80 9.15 12.05 -14.24
N GLU A 81 8.70 11.27 -15.23
CA GLU A 81 9.31 11.19 -16.57
C GLU A 81 8.92 12.40 -17.43
N LYS A 82 9.28 13.60 -16.96
CA LYS A 82 9.79 14.57 -17.94
C LYS A 82 11.20 14.09 -18.30
N PRO A 83 11.48 13.82 -19.58
CA PRO A 83 12.70 13.15 -20.02
C PRO A 83 13.88 14.10 -19.86
N ASN A 84 14.76 13.85 -18.90
CA ASN A 84 16.11 14.40 -18.93
C ASN A 84 17.04 13.42 -19.67
N THR A 85 16.73 13.17 -20.93
CA THR A 85 17.67 12.66 -21.93
C THR A 85 17.36 13.39 -23.24
N SER A 86 17.80 14.64 -23.30
CA SER A 86 18.01 15.42 -24.53
C SER A 86 18.81 16.68 -24.18
N ALA A 87 20.07 16.51 -23.75
CA ALA A 87 21.14 17.48 -23.95
C ALA A 87 22.48 16.92 -23.43
N VAL A 88 23.22 16.31 -24.37
CA VAL A 88 24.69 16.19 -24.47
C VAL A 88 25.43 15.30 -23.47
#